data_AF-A0A0S8HFS3-F1
#
_entry.id   AF-A0A0S8HFS3-F1
#
_cell.length_a   1.000
_cell.length_b   1.000
_cell.length_c   1.000
_cell.angle_alpha   90.00
_cell.angle_beta   90.00
_cell.angle_gamma   90.00
#
_symmetry.space_group_name_H-M   'P 1'
#
loop_
_entity.id
_entity.type
_entity.pdbx_description
1 polymer ?
#
loop_
_entity_poly.entity_id
_entity_poly.type
_entity_poly.pdbx_seq_one_letter_code
_entity_poly.pdbx_strand_id
1 'polypeptide(L)'
;LEVGDFVRLLDLMPTIVELGGARAPDRLDGRSLVPLLRGQTPPNWPDSVYCEHHGEVWGYQSQRMVRTRRWKYVYNPHDVDELYDLRDDPAEMSNLIEDPAQAGVLGEMKARLLGWNDATNDMFKWLWVRWNFPEPVRPEEVCPEKLPLTCDPAERSQPQA
;
A
#
# COMPACT_ATOMS: atom_id res chain seq x y z
N LEU A 1 6.63 1.03 -26.70
CA LEU A 1 5.52 0.99 -25.73
C LEU A 1 6.13 1.32 -24.39
N GLU A 2 5.78 2.45 -23.79
CA GLU A 2 6.26 2.85 -22.46
C GLU A 2 5.06 2.77 -21.51
N VAL A 3 5.22 2.06 -20.39
CA VAL A 3 4.18 1.95 -19.35
C VAL A 3 4.65 2.78 -18.17
N GLY A 4 4.02 3.94 -17.95
CA GLY A 4 4.32 4.84 -16.83
C GLY A 4 3.48 4.55 -15.57
N ASP A 5 2.64 3.53 -15.60
CA ASP A 5 1.77 3.11 -14.50
C ASP A 5 2.49 2.16 -13.56
N PHE A 6 2.04 2.13 -12.30
CA PHE A 6 2.59 1.22 -11.31
C PHE A 6 2.27 -0.24 -11.64
N VAL A 7 3.28 -1.09 -11.52
CA VAL A 7 3.16 -2.55 -11.66
C VAL A 7 3.86 -3.22 -10.48
N ARG A 8 3.37 -4.38 -10.07
CA ARG A 8 3.87 -5.14 -8.91
C ARG A 8 4.20 -6.56 -9.33
N LEU A 9 5.04 -7.25 -8.56
CA LEU A 9 5.39 -8.64 -8.82
C LEU A 9 4.16 -9.56 -8.85
N LEU A 10 3.18 -9.31 -7.98
CA LEU A 10 1.93 -10.06 -7.88
C LEU A 10 1.05 -9.96 -9.14
N ASP A 11 1.26 -8.94 -9.96
CA ASP A 11 0.53 -8.76 -11.22
C ASP A 11 0.98 -9.77 -12.30
N LEU A 12 2.15 -10.41 -12.15
CA LEU A 12 2.65 -11.40 -13.11
C LEU A 12 1.75 -12.64 -13.20
N MET A 13 1.30 -13.18 -12.06
CA MET A 13 0.48 -14.39 -12.06
C MET A 13 -0.83 -14.24 -12.85
N PRO A 14 -1.72 -13.26 -12.57
CA PRO A 14 -2.93 -13.08 -13.36
C PRO A 14 -2.64 -12.73 -14.83
N THR A 15 -1.53 -12.05 -15.11
CA THR A 15 -1.10 -11.76 -16.49
C THR A 15 -0.77 -13.04 -17.27
N ILE A 16 0.04 -13.92 -16.69
CA ILE A 16 0.45 -15.19 -17.32
C ILE A 16 -0.78 -16.09 -17.53
N VAL A 17 -1.68 -16.15 -16.54
CA VAL A 17 -2.92 -16.94 -16.63
C VAL A 17 -3.81 -16.44 -17.77
N GLU A 18 -4.03 -15.12 -17.88
CA GLU A 18 -4.83 -14.53 -18.96
C GLU A 18 -4.20 -14.77 -20.34
N LEU A 19 -2.89 -14.58 -20.47
CA LEU A 19 -2.15 -14.85 -21.72
C LEU A 19 -2.21 -16.32 -22.12
N GLY A 20 -2.27 -17.23 -21.15
CA GLY A 20 -2.48 -18.67 -21.36
C GLY A 20 -3.91 -19.06 -21.73
N GLY A 21 -4.85 -18.11 -21.76
CA GLY A 21 -6.27 -18.36 -22.07
C GLY A 21 -7.06 -19.02 -20.93
N ALA A 22 -6.49 -19.07 -19.72
CA ALA A 22 -7.16 -19.60 -18.54
C ALA A 22 -7.82 -18.48 -17.73
N ARG A 23 -8.72 -18.86 -16.82
CA ARG A 23 -9.36 -17.93 -15.88
C ARG A 23 -8.56 -17.90 -14.58
N ALA A 24 -8.11 -16.71 -14.18
CA ALA A 24 -7.47 -16.50 -12.89
C ALA A 24 -8.48 -16.70 -11.74
N PRO A 25 -8.04 -17.17 -10.56
CA PRO A 25 -8.90 -17.23 -9.38
C PRO A 25 -9.54 -15.88 -9.06
N ASP A 26 -10.74 -15.93 -8.47
CA ASP A 26 -11.36 -14.72 -7.93
C ASP A 26 -10.57 -14.27 -6.68
N ARG A 27 -10.57 -12.96 -6.38
CA ARG A 27 -9.91 -12.35 -5.19
C ARG A 27 -8.38 -12.47 -5.17
N LEU A 28 -7.72 -11.91 -6.18
CA LEU A 28 -6.27 -11.74 -6.21
C LEU A 28 -5.89 -10.30 -5.82
N ASP A 29 -4.79 -10.16 -5.07
CA ASP A 29 -4.21 -8.83 -4.81
C ASP A 29 -3.58 -8.22 -6.07
N GLY A 30 -3.14 -9.08 -7.00
CA GLY A 30 -2.58 -8.74 -8.30
C GLY A 30 -3.64 -8.53 -9.39
N ARG A 31 -3.29 -7.77 -10.42
CA ARG A 31 -4.14 -7.48 -11.59
C ARG A 31 -3.38 -7.84 -12.87
N SER A 32 -4.09 -8.32 -13.89
CA SER A 32 -3.45 -8.62 -15.17
C SER A 32 -2.93 -7.33 -15.83
N LEU A 33 -1.71 -7.40 -16.38
CA LEU A 33 -1.04 -6.33 -17.11
C LEU A 33 -1.42 -6.33 -18.60
N VAL A 34 -2.20 -7.30 -19.09
CA VAL A 34 -2.60 -7.39 -20.50
C VAL A 34 -3.24 -6.09 -21.03
N PRO A 35 -4.11 -5.38 -20.29
CA PRO A 35 -4.62 -4.08 -20.72
C PRO A 35 -3.49 -3.06 -20.95
N LEU A 36 -2.53 -2.97 -20.03
CA LEU A 36 -1.38 -2.05 -20.14
C LEU A 36 -0.49 -2.41 -21.34
N LEU A 37 -0.27 -3.70 -21.61
CA LEU A 37 0.47 -4.17 -22.79
C LEU A 37 -0.22 -3.79 -24.10
N ARG A 38 -1.54 -3.57 -24.08
CA ARG A 38 -2.35 -3.07 -25.19
C ARG A 38 -2.47 -1.54 -25.23
N GLY A 39 -1.74 -0.83 -24.36
CA GLY A 39 -1.78 0.63 -24.26
C GLY A 39 -3.06 1.17 -23.60
N GLN A 40 -3.74 0.36 -22.78
CA GLN A 40 -4.97 0.73 -22.09
C GLN A 40 -4.75 0.70 -20.58
N THR A 41 -4.92 1.84 -19.92
CA THR A 41 -4.90 1.93 -18.45
C THR A 41 -6.33 1.89 -17.93
N PRO A 42 -6.73 0.84 -17.18
CA PRO A 42 -8.05 0.80 -16.56
C PRO A 42 -8.30 2.01 -15.64
N PRO A 43 -9.52 2.57 -15.58
CA PRO A 43 -9.81 3.75 -14.75
C PRO A 43 -9.52 3.58 -13.25
N ASN A 44 -9.55 2.34 -12.75
CA ASN A 44 -9.31 1.99 -11.36
C ASN A 44 -7.89 1.44 -11.10
N TRP A 45 -6.94 1.67 -12.03
CA TRP A 45 -5.55 1.27 -11.84
C TRP A 45 -4.93 2.01 -10.64
N PRO A 46 -4.13 1.34 -9.78
CA PRO A 46 -3.62 1.98 -8.57
C PRO A 46 -2.67 3.12 -8.90
N ASP A 47 -2.80 4.23 -8.19
CA ASP A 47 -1.88 5.38 -8.24
C ASP A 47 -0.71 5.25 -7.23
N SER A 48 -0.66 4.12 -6.52
CA SER A 48 0.37 3.78 -5.55
C SER A 48 0.69 2.28 -5.56
N VAL A 49 1.83 1.91 -5.01
CA VAL A 49 2.22 0.53 -4.72
C VAL A 49 2.40 0.32 -3.24
N TYR A 50 2.20 -0.92 -2.82
CA TYR A 50 2.37 -1.37 -1.45
C TYR A 50 3.36 -2.53 -1.40
N CYS A 51 4.17 -2.57 -0.35
CA CYS A 51 5.12 -3.64 -0.11
C CYS A 51 5.12 -4.02 1.36
N GLU A 52 5.25 -5.33 1.58
CA GLU A 52 5.38 -5.91 2.90
C GLU A 52 6.77 -6.53 3.03
N HIS A 53 7.39 -6.25 4.16
CA HIS A 53 8.56 -6.98 4.61
C HIS A 53 8.21 -7.60 5.96
N HIS A 54 8.50 -8.89 6.12
CA HIS A 54 8.39 -9.61 7.38
C HIS A 54 9.79 -10.10 7.69
N GLY A 55 10.60 -9.24 8.33
CA GLY A 55 12.00 -9.52 8.62
C GLY A 55 12.22 -10.71 9.56
N GLU A 56 13.45 -10.86 10.04
CA GLU A 56 13.80 -11.96 10.94
C GLU A 56 13.24 -11.73 12.36
N VAL A 57 13.22 -12.78 13.19
CA VAL A 57 12.73 -12.76 14.59
C VAL A 57 11.21 -12.58 14.70
N TRP A 58 10.45 -13.58 14.26
CA TRP A 58 9.00 -13.69 14.54
C TRP A 58 8.16 -12.47 14.15
N GLY A 59 8.53 -11.76 13.08
CA GLY A 59 7.82 -10.57 12.60
C GLY A 59 8.13 -9.28 13.38
N TYR A 60 9.13 -9.30 14.28
CA TYR A 60 9.57 -8.10 15.01
C TYR A 60 10.18 -7.03 14.09
N GLN A 61 10.68 -7.42 12.92
CA GLN A 61 11.16 -6.49 11.89
C GLN A 61 10.17 -6.40 10.72
N SER A 62 8.87 -6.46 11.01
CA SER A 62 7.85 -6.33 9.97
C SER A 62 7.70 -4.87 9.58
N GLN A 63 7.95 -4.53 8.33
CA GLN A 63 7.83 -3.17 7.79
C GLN A 63 6.76 -3.13 6.71
N ARG A 64 6.14 -1.96 6.54
CA ARG A 64 5.22 -1.71 5.42
C ARG A 64 5.61 -0.47 4.67
N MET A 65 5.44 -0.49 3.36
CA MET A 65 5.75 0.66 2.52
C MET A 65 4.58 0.95 1.61
N VAL A 66 4.25 2.23 1.48
CA VAL A 66 3.39 2.74 0.42
C VAL A 66 4.13 3.81 -0.37
N ARG A 67 4.08 3.70 -1.70
CA ARG A 67 4.76 4.63 -2.62
C ARG A 67 3.80 5.11 -3.69
N THR A 68 3.74 6.42 -3.85
CA THR A 68 3.13 7.11 -5.00
C THR A 68 4.23 7.54 -5.98
N ARG A 69 3.88 8.27 -7.04
CA ARG A 69 4.88 8.80 -7.98
C ARG A 69 5.86 9.77 -7.34
N ARG A 70 5.42 10.51 -6.31
CA ARG A 70 6.24 11.54 -5.65
C ARG A 70 6.68 11.15 -4.25
N TRP A 71 5.87 10.42 -3.50
CA TRP A 71 6.12 10.19 -2.08
C TRP A 71 6.29 8.71 -1.79
N LYS A 72 7.22 8.38 -0.90
CA LYS A 72 7.33 7.07 -0.29
C LYS A 72 7.25 7.21 1.23
N TYR A 73 6.43 6.37 1.83
CA TYR A 73 6.32 6.25 3.27
C TYR A 73 6.62 4.81 3.68
N VAL A 74 7.49 4.65 4.68
CA VAL A 74 7.82 3.36 5.29
C VAL A 74 7.41 3.42 6.75
N TYR A 75 6.55 2.49 7.14
CA TYR A 75 6.14 2.27 8.52
C TYR A 75 7.04 1.22 9.15
N ASN A 76 7.69 1.62 10.24
CA ASN A 76 8.65 0.84 11.00
C ASN A 76 8.15 0.69 12.44
N PRO A 77 7.42 -0.38 12.78
CA PRO A 77 6.79 -0.52 14.10
C PRO A 77 7.76 -0.55 15.28
N HIS A 78 9.05 -0.77 15.05
CA HIS A 78 10.07 -0.89 16.10
C HIS A 78 11.24 0.08 15.92
N ASP A 79 11.12 1.02 14.98
CA ASP A 79 12.14 2.02 14.71
C ASP A 79 11.46 3.33 14.24
N VAL A 80 12.24 4.27 13.73
CA VAL A 80 11.75 5.53 13.18
C VAL A 80 11.11 5.28 11.81
N ASP A 81 9.88 5.76 11.64
CA ASP A 81 9.20 5.81 10.35
C ASP A 81 9.97 6.67 9.33
N GLU A 82 9.72 6.46 8.03
CA GLU A 82 10.43 7.19 6.99
C GLU A 82 9.50 7.82 5.96
N LEU A 83 9.76 9.07 5.59
CA LEU A 83 9.05 9.79 4.54
C LEU A 83 10.04 10.43 3.56
N TYR A 84 9.91 10.12 2.27
CA TYR A 84 10.80 10.63 1.22
C TYR A 84 10.01 11.32 0.10
N ASP A 85 10.47 12.51 -0.31
CA ASP A 85 10.03 13.15 -1.57
C ASP A 85 10.89 12.63 -2.72
N LEU A 86 10.41 11.63 -3.45
CA LEU A 86 11.10 11.01 -4.58
C LEU A 86 11.31 11.94 -5.78
N ARG A 87 10.63 13.09 -5.84
CA ARG A 87 10.88 14.08 -6.89
C ARG A 87 12.15 14.87 -6.60
N ASP A 88 12.31 15.31 -5.37
CA ASP A 88 13.40 16.19 -4.94
C ASP A 88 14.58 15.39 -4.36
N ASP A 89 14.32 14.18 -3.87
CA ASP A 89 15.26 13.21 -3.32
C ASP A 89 15.01 11.79 -3.89
N PRO A 90 15.34 11.54 -5.17
CA PRO A 90 15.14 10.24 -5.80
C PRO A 90 16.04 9.13 -5.24
N ALA A 91 17.07 9.50 -4.47
CA ALA A 91 18.00 8.57 -3.84
C ALA A 91 17.61 8.22 -2.39
N GLU A 92 16.54 8.81 -1.86
CA GLU A 92 15.98 8.49 -0.54
C GLU A 92 16.99 8.73 0.60
N MET A 93 17.74 9.83 0.50
CA MET A 93 18.84 10.16 1.42
C MET A 93 18.41 11.06 2.58
N SER A 94 17.26 11.73 2.49
CA SER A 94 16.76 12.70 3.46
C SER A 94 15.40 12.30 3.99
N ASN A 95 15.36 11.71 5.20
CA ASN A 95 14.10 11.38 5.86
C ASN A 95 13.39 12.65 6.36
N LEU A 96 12.17 12.88 5.86
CA LEU A 96 11.31 14.03 6.17
C LEU A 96 10.23 13.72 7.23
N ILE A 97 10.33 12.59 7.94
CA ILE A 97 9.29 12.14 8.88
C ILE A 97 8.99 13.16 10.00
N GLU A 98 10.00 13.90 10.46
CA GLU A 98 9.88 14.92 11.52
C GLU A 98 9.64 16.34 10.98
N ASP A 99 9.62 16.55 9.65
CA ASP A 99 9.43 17.88 9.08
C ASP A 99 7.95 18.32 9.22
N PRO A 100 7.65 19.34 10.05
CA PRO A 100 6.28 19.80 10.24
C PRO A 100 5.64 20.35 8.96
N ALA A 101 6.43 20.80 7.98
CA ALA A 101 5.92 21.23 6.68
C ALA A 101 5.29 20.06 5.89
N GLN A 102 5.71 18.82 6.15
CA GLN A 102 5.19 17.62 5.48
C GLN A 102 4.06 16.92 6.25
N ALA A 103 3.60 17.46 7.38
CA ALA A 103 2.58 16.81 8.21
C ALA A 103 1.30 16.43 7.43
N GLY A 104 0.87 17.26 6.49
CA GLY A 104 -0.29 16.98 5.64
C GLY A 104 -0.05 15.81 4.67
N VAL A 105 1.16 15.72 4.09
CA VAL A 105 1.57 14.62 3.21
C VAL A 105 1.73 13.33 4.01
N LEU A 106 2.35 13.40 5.19
CA LEU A 106 2.49 12.27 6.09
C LEU A 106 1.12 11.68 6.45
N GLY A 107 0.15 12.52 6.80
CA GLY A 107 -1.22 12.09 7.07
C GLY A 107 -1.90 11.42 5.87
N GLU A 108 -1.67 11.94 4.65
CA GLU A 108 -2.14 11.28 3.43
C GLU A 108 -1.49 9.90 3.25
N MET A 109 -0.16 9.81 3.31
CA MET A 109 0.56 8.56 3.09
C MET A 109 0.22 7.48 4.14
N LYS A 110 0.04 7.89 5.40
CA LYS A 110 -0.52 7.06 6.46
C LYS A 110 -1.92 6.53 6.11
N ALA A 111 -2.79 7.37 5.53
CA ALA A 111 -4.08 6.93 4.99
C ALA A 111 -3.92 5.85 3.94
N ARG A 112 -3.07 6.10 2.96
CA ARG A 112 -2.86 5.15 1.85
C ARG A 112 -2.41 3.80 2.38
N LEU A 113 -1.50 3.79 3.36
CA LEU A 113 -1.06 2.58 4.02
C LEU A 113 -2.22 1.80 4.64
N LEU A 114 -3.09 2.47 5.41
CA LEU A 114 -4.25 1.82 6.02
C LEU A 114 -5.21 1.25 4.97
N GLY A 115 -5.47 1.99 3.90
CA GLY A 115 -6.31 1.52 2.80
C GLY A 115 -5.73 0.28 2.11
N TRP A 116 -4.41 0.22 1.95
CA TRP A 116 -3.73 -0.99 1.46
C TRP A 116 -3.85 -2.15 2.43
N ASN A 117 -3.59 -1.94 3.73
CA ASN A 117 -3.74 -2.96 4.76
C ASN A 117 -5.13 -3.60 4.75
N ASP A 118 -6.17 -2.78 4.61
CA ASP A 118 -7.55 -3.26 4.58
C ASP A 118 -7.83 -4.03 3.27
N ALA A 119 -7.38 -3.49 2.13
CA ALA A 119 -7.60 -4.09 0.81
C ALA A 119 -6.87 -5.43 0.61
N THR A 120 -5.69 -5.61 1.21
CA THR A 120 -4.89 -6.86 1.12
C THR A 120 -5.08 -7.79 2.31
N ASN A 121 -6.01 -7.46 3.22
CA ASN A 121 -6.24 -8.25 4.44
C ASN A 121 -4.97 -8.42 5.30
N ASP A 122 -4.12 -7.39 5.36
CA ASP A 122 -2.86 -7.38 6.11
C ASP A 122 -3.11 -7.54 7.62
N MET A 123 -2.20 -8.20 8.34
CA MET A 123 -2.28 -8.34 9.79
C MET A 123 -2.32 -7.00 10.54
N PHE A 124 -1.66 -5.95 10.02
CA PHE A 124 -1.70 -4.61 10.58
C PHE A 124 -3.05 -3.92 10.37
N LYS A 125 -4.07 -4.58 9.80
CA LYS A 125 -5.45 -4.08 9.86
C LYS A 125 -6.10 -4.33 11.23
N TRP A 126 -5.64 -5.33 11.97
CA TRP A 126 -6.24 -5.72 13.23
C TRP A 126 -5.85 -4.75 14.35
N LEU A 127 -6.84 -4.19 15.03
CA LEU A 127 -6.62 -3.25 16.15
C LEU A 127 -5.74 -3.85 17.25
N TRP A 128 -5.89 -5.15 17.55
CA TRP A 128 -5.03 -5.81 18.53
C TRP A 128 -3.57 -5.92 18.07
N VAL A 129 -3.33 -6.16 16.77
CA VAL A 129 -1.97 -6.16 16.20
C VAL A 129 -1.40 -4.75 16.35
N ARG A 130 -2.14 -3.72 15.89
CA ARG A 130 -1.76 -2.31 16.05
C ARG A 130 -1.46 -1.93 17.50
N TRP A 131 -2.21 -2.42 18.47
CA TRP A 131 -2.03 -2.11 19.90
C TRP A 131 -0.72 -2.67 20.48
N ASN A 132 -0.18 -3.75 19.91
CA ASN A 132 1.05 -4.38 20.38
C ASN A 132 2.33 -3.80 19.74
N PHE A 133 2.21 -2.87 18.79
CA PHE A 133 3.33 -2.14 18.21
C PHE A 133 3.30 -0.68 18.70
N PRO A 134 4.46 -0.09 19.06
CA PRO A 134 4.50 1.31 19.48
C PRO A 134 3.99 2.25 18.36
N GLU A 135 3.18 3.23 18.76
CA GLU A 135 2.57 4.28 17.91
C GLU A 135 1.95 3.81 16.57
N PRO A 136 0.91 2.95 16.61
CA PRO A 136 0.28 2.49 15.38
C PRO A 136 -0.39 3.64 14.64
N VAL A 137 -0.28 3.67 13.31
CA VAL A 137 -1.09 4.55 12.46
C VAL A 137 -2.58 4.23 12.70
N ARG A 138 -3.33 5.20 13.23
CA ARG A 138 -4.74 5.00 13.59
C ARG A 138 -5.67 5.51 12.50
N PRO A 139 -6.73 4.76 12.11
CA PRO A 139 -7.73 5.24 11.17
C PRO A 139 -8.39 6.55 11.59
N GLU A 140 -8.53 6.79 12.89
CA GLU A 140 -9.16 7.99 13.44
C GLU A 140 -8.28 9.24 13.31
N GLU A 141 -6.95 9.05 13.18
CA GLU A 141 -5.98 10.13 12.97
C GLU A 141 -5.88 10.53 11.49
N VAL A 142 -6.58 9.81 10.63
CA VAL A 142 -6.54 9.94 9.18
C VAL A 142 -7.89 10.42 8.65
N CYS A 143 -7.89 11.34 7.67
CA CYS A 143 -9.13 11.81 7.05
C CYS A 143 -9.85 10.66 6.29
N PRO A 144 -11.10 10.31 6.65
CA PRO A 144 -11.82 9.17 6.06
C PRO A 144 -12.02 9.26 4.54
N GLU A 145 -12.07 10.47 3.99
CA GLU A 145 -12.26 10.73 2.55
C GLU A 145 -11.00 10.43 1.71
N LYS A 146 -9.84 10.25 2.35
CA LYS A 146 -8.54 10.12 1.67
C LYS A 146 -8.00 8.69 1.57
N LEU A 147 -8.76 7.69 2.01
CA LEU A 147 -8.39 6.27 1.84
C LEU A 147 -8.54 5.90 0.34
N PRO A 148 -7.45 5.81 -0.45
CA PRO A 148 -7.54 5.72 -1.92
C PRO A 148 -7.95 4.33 -2.42
N LEU A 149 -8.07 3.38 -1.51
CA LEU A 149 -8.51 2.03 -1.77
C LEU A 149 -9.74 1.82 -0.92
N THR A 150 -10.87 2.17 -1.49
CA THR A 150 -12.17 2.02 -0.86
C THR A 150 -12.38 0.54 -0.53
N CYS A 151 -12.34 0.20 0.76
CA CYS A 151 -13.09 -0.94 1.24
C CYS A 151 -14.55 -0.69 0.86
N ASP A 152 -15.16 -1.65 0.18
CA ASP A 152 -16.61 -1.65 -0.02
C ASP A 152 -17.28 -1.43 1.35
N PRO A 153 -18.15 -0.42 1.52
CA PRO A 153 -18.89 -0.21 2.76
C PRO A 153 -19.60 -1.48 3.28
N ALA A 154 -19.95 -2.42 2.39
CA ALA A 154 -20.56 -3.70 2.74
C ALA A 154 -19.63 -4.67 3.50
N GLU A 155 -18.30 -4.51 3.41
CA GLU A 155 -17.33 -5.37 4.08
C GLU A 155 -17.07 -4.95 5.54
N ARG A 156 -17.51 -3.75 5.96
CA ARG A 156 -17.40 -3.27 7.35
C ARG A 156 -18.34 -3.97 8.33
N SER A 157 -19.36 -4.68 7.84
CA SER A 157 -20.47 -5.20 8.66
C SER A 157 -20.44 -6.71 8.93
N GLN A 158 -19.37 -7.43 8.58
CA GLN A 158 -19.27 -8.84 8.95
C GLN A 158 -18.55 -8.98 10.30
N PRO A 159 -19.26 -9.34 11.40
CA PRO A 159 -18.59 -9.74 12.61
C PRO A 159 -17.77 -10.99 12.29
N GLN A 160 -16.46 -10.89 12.43
CA GLN A 160 -15.59 -12.04 12.26
C GLN A 160 -15.79 -12.98 13.44
N ALA A 161 -16.15 -14.21 13.11
CA ALA A 161 -16.29 -15.32 14.02
C ALA A 161 -14.92 -15.82 14.51
#